data_AF-K2A8A2-F1
#
_entry.id   AF-K2A8A2-F1
#
_cell.length_a   1.000
_cell.length_b   1.000
_cell.length_c   1.000
_cell.angle_alpha   90.00
_cell.angle_beta   90.00
_cell.angle_gamma   90.00
#
_symmetry.space_group_name_H-M   'P 1'
#
loop_
_entity.id
_entity.type
_entity.pdbx_description
1 polymer ?
#
loop_
_entity_poly.entity_id
_entity_poly.type
_entity_poly.pdbx_seq_one_letter_code
_entity_poly.pdbx_strand_id
1 'polypeptide(L)'
;MPTIRKILIVLAVILIFQFSIFNFQFSIAITPLDQAQEDYTFQFTKYREEQSKYITARSSYLTFNTAVSKSEAFLATKDYLGQIDNLYTSYILLVNEHANSLNWTNSTLPKDLVSKIAGEQTSYLKDHQEKVSQSTTLEELPVLAAELKKYVDTNLAEKINKTLAILEIVETESALSDFNELTAILDQAMTSKNQPGASQSFYANWTSEISDIRTKAEAFKDQAKAQLAKTEEETASERELSSISYSAQQAKKELQRSKPLFEEVIKSL
;
A
#
# COMPACT_ATOMS: atom_id res chain seq x y z
N MET A 1 26.51 49.44 -39.09
CA MET A 1 26.18 48.00 -38.97
C MET A 1 26.51 47.31 -37.61
N PRO A 2 26.79 47.98 -36.47
CA PRO A 2 27.04 47.28 -35.20
C PRO A 2 25.77 47.00 -34.36
N THR A 3 24.64 47.62 -34.68
CA THR A 3 23.38 47.52 -33.93
C THR A 3 22.60 46.23 -34.23
N ILE A 4 22.57 45.80 -35.49
CA ILE A 4 21.86 44.58 -35.91
C ILE A 4 22.50 43.31 -35.30
N ARG A 5 23.84 43.28 -35.20
CA ARG A 5 24.57 42.15 -34.59
C ARG A 5 24.29 41.99 -33.09
N LYS A 6 24.10 43.11 -32.38
CA LYS A 6 23.73 43.09 -30.94
C LYS A 6 22.29 42.60 -30.73
N ILE A 7 21.36 43.01 -31.60
CA ILE A 7 19.96 42.57 -31.55
C ILE A 7 19.85 41.06 -31.80
N LEU A 8 20.59 40.52 -32.77
CA LEU A 8 20.62 39.07 -33.05
C LEU A 8 21.19 38.25 -31.90
N ILE A 9 22.22 38.76 -31.20
CA ILE A 9 22.78 38.08 -30.03
C ILE A 9 21.79 38.07 -28.88
N VAL A 10 21.08 39.18 -28.62
CA VAL A 10 20.05 39.24 -27.58
C VAL A 10 18.88 38.30 -27.90
N LEU A 11 18.43 38.24 -29.16
CA LEU A 11 17.40 37.30 -29.60
C LEU A 11 17.85 35.84 -29.48
N ALA A 12 19.11 35.53 -29.80
CA ALA A 12 19.67 34.19 -29.63
C ALA A 12 19.75 33.78 -28.15
N VAL A 13 20.15 34.69 -27.27
CA VAL A 13 20.19 34.43 -25.82
C VAL A 13 18.77 34.22 -25.27
N ILE A 14 17.79 35.02 -25.69
CA ILE A 14 16.38 34.85 -25.30
C ILE A 14 15.84 33.50 -25.81
N LEU A 15 16.15 33.10 -27.05
CA LEU A 15 15.74 31.81 -27.60
C LEU A 15 16.38 30.62 -26.87
N ILE A 16 17.67 30.72 -26.50
CA ILE A 16 18.34 29.69 -25.70
C ILE A 16 17.72 29.61 -24.30
N PHE A 17 17.40 30.74 -23.68
CA PHE A 17 16.75 30.78 -22.37
C PHE A 17 15.33 30.20 -22.40
N GLN A 18 14.56 30.47 -23.46
CA GLN A 18 13.23 29.91 -23.67
C GLN A 18 13.29 28.39 -23.93
N PHE A 19 14.30 27.91 -24.66
CA PHE A 19 14.50 26.48 -24.93
C PHE A 19 14.93 25.69 -23.68
N SER A 20 15.70 26.30 -22.77
CA SER A 20 16.08 25.69 -21.49
C SER A 20 14.91 25.61 -20.49
N ILE A 21 13.96 26.54 -20.51
CA ILE A 21 12.78 26.51 -19.62
C ILE A 21 11.76 25.45 -20.10
N PHE A 22 11.65 25.19 -21.40
CA PHE A 22 10.69 24.23 -21.95
C PHE A 22 11.08 22.75 -21.81
N ASN A 23 12.34 22.43 -21.50
CA ASN A 23 12.81 21.05 -21.31
C ASN A 23 12.93 20.64 -19.84
N PHE A 24 12.44 21.45 -18.90
CA PHE A 24 12.26 21.02 -17.52
C PHE A 24 10.99 20.16 -17.43
N GLN A 25 11.04 18.97 -18.03
CA GLN A 25 10.08 17.93 -17.68
C GLN A 25 10.34 17.59 -16.22
N PHE A 26 9.41 17.96 -15.35
CA PHE A 26 9.32 17.40 -14.01
C PHE A 26 9.17 15.88 -14.19
N SER A 27 10.29 15.16 -14.15
CA SER A 27 10.25 13.72 -13.91
C SER A 27 9.77 13.58 -12.47
N ILE A 28 8.47 13.30 -12.32
CA ILE A 28 7.94 12.80 -11.06
C ILE A 28 8.67 11.48 -10.84
N ALA A 29 9.60 11.46 -9.88
CA ALA A 29 10.34 10.25 -9.56
C ALA A 29 9.32 9.20 -9.10
N ILE A 30 9.22 8.09 -9.83
CA ILE A 30 8.40 6.93 -9.45
C ILE A 30 8.93 6.43 -8.10
N THR A 31 8.06 6.37 -7.10
CA THR A 31 8.45 5.87 -5.79
C THR A 31 8.60 4.34 -5.83
N PRO A 32 9.39 3.72 -4.92
CA PRO A 32 9.45 2.26 -4.82
C PRO A 32 8.08 1.60 -4.64
N LEU A 33 7.16 2.26 -3.94
CA LEU A 33 5.78 1.80 -3.77
C LEU A 33 5.00 1.82 -5.10
N ASP A 34 5.13 2.91 -5.87
CA ASP A 34 4.49 3.01 -7.20
C ASP A 34 4.98 1.90 -8.12
N GLN A 35 6.30 1.64 -8.14
CA GLN A 35 6.88 0.54 -8.92
C GLN A 35 6.33 -0.81 -8.48
N ALA A 36 6.25 -1.09 -7.17
CA ALA A 36 5.72 -2.34 -6.67
C ALA A 36 4.23 -2.53 -7.03
N GLN A 37 3.47 -1.44 -7.11
CA GLN A 37 2.07 -1.48 -7.55
C GLN A 37 1.95 -1.78 -9.04
N GLU A 38 2.80 -1.19 -9.88
CA GLU A 38 2.88 -1.50 -11.30
C GLU A 38 3.29 -2.96 -11.53
N ASP A 39 4.30 -3.43 -10.80
CA ASP A 39 4.78 -4.82 -10.87
C ASP A 39 3.67 -5.81 -10.49
N TYR A 40 2.96 -5.58 -9.39
CA TYR A 40 1.80 -6.40 -9.00
C TYR A 40 0.72 -6.42 -10.09
N THR A 41 0.37 -5.25 -10.63
CA THR A 41 -0.64 -5.13 -11.69
C THR A 41 -0.23 -5.90 -12.95
N PHE A 42 1.05 -5.83 -13.31
CA PHE A 42 1.61 -6.61 -14.41
C PHE A 42 1.53 -8.11 -14.14
N GLN A 43 1.94 -8.57 -12.95
CA GLN A 43 1.87 -9.99 -12.59
C GLN A 43 0.43 -10.52 -12.55
N PHE A 44 -0.53 -9.70 -12.13
CA PHE A 44 -1.95 -10.05 -12.16
C PHE A 44 -2.45 -10.26 -13.59
N THR A 45 -2.01 -9.41 -14.52
CA THR A 45 -2.33 -9.57 -15.95
C THR A 45 -1.75 -10.88 -16.49
N LYS A 46 -0.49 -11.18 -16.18
CA LYS A 46 0.16 -12.44 -16.58
C LYS A 46 -0.53 -13.68 -15.99
N TYR A 47 -0.95 -13.61 -14.72
CA TYR A 47 -1.75 -14.66 -14.10
C TYR A 47 -3.03 -14.95 -14.88
N ARG A 48 -3.74 -13.92 -15.36
CA ARG A 48 -4.95 -14.11 -16.17
C ARG A 48 -4.67 -14.76 -17.52
N GLU A 49 -3.57 -14.38 -18.17
CA GLU A 49 -3.13 -14.99 -19.43
C GLU A 49 -2.84 -16.49 -19.23
N GLU A 50 -2.04 -16.86 -18.22
CA GLU A 50 -1.68 -18.25 -17.95
C GLU A 50 -2.88 -19.07 -17.46
N GLN A 51 -3.79 -18.48 -16.67
CA GLN A 51 -5.04 -19.12 -16.28
C GLN A 51 -5.87 -19.55 -17.50
N SER A 52 -5.99 -18.67 -18.51
CA SER A 52 -6.72 -18.97 -19.73
C SER A 52 -6.09 -20.12 -20.50
N LYS A 53 -4.75 -20.14 -20.63
CA LYS A 53 -4.03 -21.22 -21.32
C LYS A 53 -4.21 -22.56 -20.60
N TYR A 54 -4.09 -22.56 -19.27
CA TYR A 54 -4.32 -23.74 -18.44
C TYR A 54 -5.74 -24.31 -18.65
N ILE A 55 -6.78 -23.47 -18.59
CA ILE A 55 -8.17 -23.90 -18.77
C ILE A 55 -8.35 -24.59 -20.13
N THR A 56 -7.83 -23.99 -21.20
CA THR A 56 -7.90 -24.56 -22.55
C THR A 56 -7.15 -25.88 -22.64
N ALA A 57 -5.90 -25.93 -22.19
CA ALA A 57 -5.06 -27.13 -22.25
C ALA A 57 -5.64 -28.29 -21.43
N ARG A 58 -6.17 -28.00 -20.23
CA ARG A 58 -6.87 -28.98 -19.39
C ARG A 58 -8.10 -29.54 -20.09
N SER A 59 -8.92 -28.68 -20.70
CA SER A 59 -10.11 -29.11 -21.45
C SER A 59 -9.76 -30.02 -22.62
N SER A 60 -8.73 -29.65 -23.39
CA SER A 60 -8.19 -30.48 -24.49
C SER A 60 -7.68 -31.82 -24.01
N TYR A 61 -6.99 -31.87 -22.87
CA TYR A 61 -6.53 -33.13 -22.29
C TYR A 61 -7.70 -34.02 -21.87
N LEU A 62 -8.68 -33.48 -21.15
CA LEU A 62 -9.87 -34.22 -20.72
C LEU A 62 -10.71 -34.74 -21.90
N THR A 63 -10.71 -34.04 -23.03
CA THR A 63 -11.47 -34.43 -24.23
C THR A 63 -10.75 -35.47 -25.06
N PHE A 64 -9.48 -35.24 -25.39
CA PHE A 64 -8.75 -36.06 -26.37
C PHE A 64 -7.89 -37.15 -25.74
N ASN A 65 -7.43 -36.95 -24.51
CA ASN A 65 -6.61 -37.90 -23.74
C ASN A 65 -5.42 -38.50 -24.53
N THR A 66 -4.75 -37.68 -25.33
CA THR A 66 -3.58 -38.10 -26.12
C THR A 66 -2.28 -37.72 -25.42
N ALA A 67 -1.16 -38.32 -25.82
CA ALA A 67 0.16 -37.94 -25.31
C ALA A 67 0.48 -36.45 -25.54
N VAL A 68 0.06 -35.91 -26.69
CA VAL A 68 0.23 -34.49 -27.03
C VAL A 68 -0.59 -33.61 -26.09
N SER A 69 -1.89 -33.87 -25.95
CA SER A 69 -2.74 -33.04 -25.07
C SER A 69 -2.35 -33.17 -23.60
N LYS A 70 -1.82 -34.33 -23.17
CA LYS A 70 -1.22 -34.50 -21.84
C LYS A 70 0.02 -33.61 -21.65
N SER A 71 0.93 -33.58 -22.64
CA SER A 71 2.13 -32.74 -22.59
C SER A 71 1.78 -31.25 -22.56
N GLU A 72 0.80 -30.82 -23.35
CA GLU A 72 0.32 -29.43 -23.35
C GLU A 72 -0.32 -29.05 -22.00
N ALA A 73 -1.15 -29.94 -21.44
CA ALA A 73 -1.73 -29.73 -20.12
C ALA A 73 -0.66 -29.66 -19.02
N PHE A 74 0.40 -30.47 -19.10
CA PHE A 74 1.53 -30.40 -18.17
C PHE A 74 2.20 -29.03 -18.21
N LEU A 75 2.62 -28.57 -19.40
CA LEU A 75 3.31 -27.29 -19.54
C LEU A 75 2.42 -26.13 -19.07
N ALA A 76 1.16 -26.08 -19.52
CA ALA A 76 0.25 -24.99 -19.15
C ALA A 76 -0.08 -24.98 -17.65
N THR A 77 -0.18 -26.16 -17.01
CA THR A 77 -0.41 -26.24 -15.55
C THR A 77 0.83 -25.77 -14.79
N LYS A 78 2.02 -26.14 -15.25
CA LYS A 78 3.30 -25.73 -14.66
C LYS A 78 3.51 -24.23 -14.73
N ASP A 79 3.28 -23.64 -15.91
CA ASP A 79 3.39 -22.19 -16.13
C ASP A 79 2.37 -21.42 -15.28
N TYR A 80 1.13 -21.92 -15.21
CA TYR A 80 0.09 -21.32 -14.37
C TYR A 80 0.44 -21.34 -12.88
N LEU A 81 0.93 -22.47 -12.35
CA LEU A 81 1.36 -22.55 -10.95
C LEU A 81 2.54 -21.61 -10.65
N GLY A 82 3.56 -21.59 -11.52
CA GLY A 82 4.69 -20.68 -11.38
C GLY A 82 4.25 -19.21 -11.41
N GLN A 83 3.21 -18.88 -12.18
CA GLN A 83 2.67 -17.52 -12.23
C GLN A 83 1.82 -17.15 -11.00
N ILE A 84 1.19 -18.13 -10.33
CA ILE A 84 0.55 -17.90 -9.03
C ILE A 84 1.62 -17.51 -7.99
N ASP A 85 2.77 -18.19 -7.97
CA ASP A 85 3.88 -17.85 -7.06
C ASP A 85 4.40 -16.43 -7.31
N ASN A 86 4.57 -16.04 -8.59
CA ASN A 86 4.97 -14.68 -8.97
C ASN A 86 3.96 -13.62 -8.50
N LEU A 87 2.66 -13.91 -8.64
CA LEU A 87 1.59 -12.99 -8.23
C LEU A 87 1.58 -12.78 -6.71
N TYR A 88 1.69 -13.84 -5.92
CA TYR A 88 1.77 -13.70 -4.46
C TYR A 88 3.06 -13.01 -4.03
N THR A 89 4.18 -13.30 -4.68
CA THR A 89 5.46 -12.64 -4.41
C THR A 89 5.37 -11.14 -4.64
N SER A 90 4.82 -10.69 -5.77
CA SER A 90 4.67 -9.26 -6.06
C SER A 90 3.69 -8.59 -5.10
N TYR A 91 2.62 -9.28 -4.68
CA TYR A 91 1.71 -8.75 -3.67
C TYR A 91 2.39 -8.55 -2.31
N ILE A 92 3.20 -9.52 -1.85
CA ILE A 92 3.95 -9.40 -0.60
C ILE A 92 4.95 -8.24 -0.67
N LEU A 93 5.65 -8.08 -1.80
CA LEU A 93 6.57 -6.97 -2.02
C LEU A 93 5.84 -5.62 -2.01
N LEU A 94 4.67 -5.53 -2.63
CA LEU A 94 3.82 -4.34 -2.56
C LEU A 94 3.45 -3.97 -1.11
N VAL A 95 3.02 -4.96 -0.31
CA VAL A 95 2.71 -4.73 1.11
C VAL A 95 3.96 -4.28 1.89
N ASN A 96 5.13 -4.84 1.61
CA ASN A 96 6.38 -4.43 2.24
C ASN A 96 6.82 -3.01 1.83
N GLU A 97 6.65 -2.63 0.56
CA GLU A 97 6.96 -1.27 0.12
C GLU A 97 5.96 -0.25 0.68
N HIS A 98 4.70 -0.62 0.87
CA HIS A 98 3.75 0.20 1.61
C HIS A 98 4.23 0.40 3.05
N ALA A 99 4.70 -0.66 3.71
CA ALA A 99 5.31 -0.52 5.03
C ALA A 99 6.52 0.44 5.02
N ASN A 100 7.35 0.40 3.97
CA ASN A 100 8.50 1.29 3.84
C ASN A 100 8.13 2.76 3.63
N SER A 101 6.98 3.04 3.00
CA SER A 101 6.54 4.41 2.75
C SER A 101 5.92 5.09 3.97
N LEU A 102 5.52 4.33 5.00
CA LEU A 102 4.90 4.90 6.20
C LEU A 102 5.93 5.57 7.13
N ASN A 103 5.45 6.56 7.90
CA ASN A 103 6.24 7.17 8.96
C ASN A 103 6.10 6.38 10.27
N TRP A 104 7.14 5.62 10.61
CA TRP A 104 7.19 4.78 11.81
C TRP A 104 7.63 5.52 13.08
N THR A 105 8.08 6.78 12.98
CA THR A 105 8.66 7.53 14.11
C THR A 105 7.69 7.65 15.29
N ASN A 106 6.39 7.70 15.00
CA ASN A 106 5.33 7.85 16.00
C ASN A 106 4.74 6.50 16.45
N SER A 107 5.24 5.38 15.93
CA SER A 107 4.72 4.05 16.24
C SER A 107 5.66 3.27 17.15
N THR A 108 5.07 2.54 18.09
CA THR A 108 5.77 1.56 18.93
C THR A 108 5.72 0.15 18.34
N LEU A 109 5.10 -0.04 17.17
CA LEU A 109 4.95 -1.33 16.54
C LEU A 109 6.24 -1.72 15.79
N PRO A 110 6.58 -3.03 15.75
CA PRO A 110 7.87 -3.48 15.22
C PRO A 110 7.87 -3.47 13.68
N LYS A 111 8.49 -2.46 13.06
CA LYS A 111 8.70 -2.41 11.60
C LYS A 111 9.41 -3.66 11.07
N ASP A 112 10.42 -4.13 11.78
CA ASP A 112 11.23 -5.29 11.40
C ASP A 112 10.40 -6.58 11.29
N LEU A 113 9.29 -6.68 12.03
CA LEU A 113 8.38 -7.83 11.93
C LEU A 113 7.75 -7.92 10.55
N VAL A 114 7.38 -6.77 9.96
CA VAL A 114 6.77 -6.71 8.61
C VAL A 114 7.76 -7.22 7.57
N SER A 115 9.00 -6.72 7.60
CA SER A 115 10.04 -7.15 6.66
C SER A 115 10.44 -8.61 6.87
N LYS A 116 10.46 -9.09 8.12
CA LYS A 116 10.70 -10.51 8.43
C LYS A 116 9.59 -11.40 7.82
N ILE A 117 8.32 -11.06 8.03
CA ILE A 117 7.19 -11.78 7.45
C ILE A 117 7.31 -11.80 5.92
N ALA A 118 7.55 -10.64 5.29
CA ALA A 118 7.70 -10.57 3.85
C ALA A 118 8.83 -11.47 3.33
N GLY A 119 9.99 -11.46 4.00
CA GLY A 119 11.12 -12.34 3.67
C GLY A 119 10.81 -13.83 3.81
N GLU A 120 10.14 -14.24 4.89
CA GLU A 120 9.71 -15.63 5.09
C GLU A 120 8.75 -16.10 4.00
N GLN A 121 7.72 -15.29 3.70
CA GLN A 121 6.68 -15.67 2.73
C GLN A 121 7.23 -15.73 1.31
N THR A 122 8.06 -14.74 0.91
CA THR A 122 8.71 -14.75 -0.41
C THR A 122 9.71 -15.89 -0.56
N SER A 123 10.41 -16.27 0.51
CA SER A 123 11.30 -17.45 0.49
C SER A 123 10.53 -18.74 0.27
N TYR A 124 9.39 -18.93 0.95
CA TYR A 124 8.54 -20.11 0.73
C TYR A 124 8.05 -20.18 -0.73
N LEU A 125 7.56 -19.08 -1.29
CA LEU A 125 7.06 -19.04 -2.67
C LEU A 125 8.16 -19.33 -3.69
N LYS A 126 9.38 -18.85 -3.42
CA LYS A 126 10.55 -19.17 -4.25
C LYS A 126 10.89 -20.67 -4.21
N ASP A 127 10.88 -21.29 -3.04
CA ASP A 127 11.12 -22.73 -2.88
C ASP A 127 10.01 -23.55 -3.56
N HIS A 128 8.75 -23.12 -3.45
CA HIS A 128 7.62 -23.75 -4.14
C HIS A 128 7.77 -23.64 -5.66
N GLN A 129 8.11 -22.44 -6.17
CA GLN A 129 8.35 -22.21 -7.58
C GLN A 129 9.49 -23.10 -8.12
N GLU A 130 10.56 -23.30 -7.35
CA GLU A 130 11.63 -24.21 -7.72
C GLU A 130 11.13 -25.66 -7.86
N LYS A 131 10.33 -26.15 -6.91
CA LYS A 131 9.70 -27.48 -7.00
C LYS A 131 8.80 -27.62 -8.23
N VAL A 132 7.97 -26.60 -8.51
CA VAL A 132 7.15 -26.56 -9.73
C VAL A 132 8.03 -26.62 -10.97
N SER A 133 9.13 -25.87 -11.00
CA SER A 133 10.08 -25.86 -12.12
C SER A 133 10.80 -27.21 -12.34
N GLN A 134 11.03 -27.97 -11.27
CA GLN A 134 11.69 -29.28 -11.30
C GLN A 134 10.71 -30.43 -11.60
N SER A 135 9.41 -30.19 -11.52
CA SER A 135 8.41 -31.21 -11.88
C SER A 135 8.58 -31.70 -13.32
N THR A 136 8.35 -32.99 -13.52
CA THR A 136 8.54 -33.68 -14.80
C THR A 136 7.28 -34.33 -15.35
N THR A 137 6.24 -34.48 -14.52
CA THR A 137 4.98 -35.13 -14.91
C THR A 137 3.75 -34.30 -14.53
N LEU A 138 2.65 -34.52 -15.26
CA LEU A 138 1.37 -33.85 -14.98
C LEU A 138 0.81 -34.27 -13.61
N GLU A 139 1.10 -35.49 -13.16
CA GLU A 139 0.62 -36.06 -11.91
C GLU A 139 1.25 -35.43 -10.66
N GLU A 140 2.44 -34.85 -10.76
CA GLU A 140 3.13 -34.15 -9.66
C GLU A 140 2.47 -32.79 -9.34
N LEU A 141 1.99 -32.09 -10.37
CA LEU A 141 1.52 -30.71 -10.27
C LEU A 141 0.29 -30.51 -9.35
N PRO A 142 -0.72 -31.39 -9.34
CA PRO A 142 -1.84 -31.29 -8.39
C PRO A 142 -1.43 -31.34 -6.92
N VAL A 143 -0.38 -32.10 -6.59
CA VAL A 143 0.12 -32.20 -5.21
C VAL A 143 0.75 -30.87 -4.80
N LEU A 144 1.61 -30.31 -5.65
CA LEU A 144 2.21 -28.99 -5.43
C LEU A 144 1.16 -27.89 -5.33
N ALA A 145 0.15 -27.90 -6.21
CA ALA A 145 -0.96 -26.96 -6.15
C ALA A 145 -1.75 -27.03 -4.82
N ALA A 146 -1.95 -28.24 -4.29
CA ALA A 146 -2.62 -28.44 -3.00
C ALA A 146 -1.75 -27.98 -1.83
N GLU A 147 -0.44 -28.20 -1.88
CA GLU A 147 0.53 -27.70 -0.90
C GLU A 147 0.51 -26.17 -0.85
N LEU A 148 0.63 -25.51 -2.02
CA LEU A 148 0.57 -24.05 -2.11
C LEU A 148 -0.76 -23.51 -1.60
N LYS A 149 -1.89 -24.10 -2.02
CA LYS A 149 -3.21 -23.67 -1.56
C LYS A 149 -3.32 -23.75 -0.04
N LYS A 150 -2.88 -24.86 0.56
CA LYS A 150 -2.90 -25.01 2.01
C LYS A 150 -2.05 -23.93 2.69
N TYR A 151 -0.84 -23.69 2.20
CA TYR A 151 0.04 -22.65 2.75
C TYR A 151 -0.57 -21.25 2.64
N VAL A 152 -1.17 -20.94 1.49
CA VAL A 152 -1.86 -19.66 1.28
C VAL A 152 -2.99 -19.48 2.29
N ASP A 153 -3.84 -20.48 2.43
CA ASP A 153 -5.02 -20.42 3.29
C ASP A 153 -4.67 -20.35 4.78
N THR A 154 -3.60 -21.03 5.23
CA THR A 154 -3.30 -21.21 6.67
C THR A 154 -2.03 -20.53 7.16
N ASN A 155 -1.28 -19.82 6.31
CA ASN A 155 -0.06 -19.13 6.74
C ASN A 155 0.07 -17.76 6.10
N LEU A 156 0.06 -17.70 4.77
CA LEU A 156 0.27 -16.46 4.04
C LEU A 156 -0.85 -15.45 4.30
N ALA A 157 -2.11 -15.86 4.16
CA ALA A 157 -3.25 -14.98 4.36
C ALA A 157 -3.28 -14.38 5.77
N GLU A 158 -3.07 -15.20 6.80
CA GLU A 158 -3.08 -14.75 8.21
C GLU A 158 -1.95 -13.76 8.49
N LYS A 159 -0.71 -14.09 8.09
CA LYS A 159 0.46 -13.22 8.30
C LYS A 159 0.36 -11.91 7.52
N ILE A 160 -0.15 -11.94 6.29
CA ILE A 160 -0.33 -10.73 5.48
C ILE A 160 -1.47 -9.87 6.01
N ASN A 161 -2.61 -10.46 6.40
CA ASN A 161 -3.71 -9.70 7.01
C ASN A 161 -3.29 -9.05 8.33
N LYS A 162 -2.48 -9.74 9.15
CA LYS A 162 -1.89 -9.15 10.35
C LYS A 162 -0.96 -7.99 10.02
N THR A 163 -0.15 -8.14 8.98
CA THR A 163 0.73 -7.08 8.48
C THR A 163 -0.10 -5.85 8.07
N LEU A 164 -1.15 -6.03 7.28
CA LEU A 164 -2.04 -4.96 6.87
C LEU A 164 -2.69 -4.24 8.07
N ALA A 165 -3.16 -4.99 9.08
CA ALA A 165 -3.71 -4.41 10.30
C ALA A 165 -2.68 -3.57 11.08
N ILE A 166 -1.40 -4.01 11.12
CA ILE A 166 -0.29 -3.22 11.69
C ILE A 166 -0.12 -1.92 10.89
N LEU A 167 -0.05 -2.00 9.57
CA LEU A 167 0.13 -0.82 8.71
C LEU A 167 -1.00 0.20 8.90
N GLU A 168 -2.25 -0.26 9.01
CA GLU A 168 -3.39 0.61 9.26
C GLU A 168 -3.27 1.38 10.59
N ILE A 169 -2.78 0.73 11.65
CA ILE A 169 -2.51 1.38 12.94
C ILE A 169 -1.38 2.41 12.81
N VAL A 170 -0.27 2.04 12.18
CA VAL A 170 0.89 2.94 12.01
C VAL A 170 0.51 4.19 11.23
N GLU A 171 -0.23 4.02 10.13
CA GLU A 171 -0.72 5.13 9.32
C GLU A 171 -1.68 6.03 10.12
N THR A 172 -2.49 5.43 10.99
CA THR A 172 -3.38 6.17 11.91
C THR A 172 -2.59 6.95 12.96
N GLU A 173 -1.53 6.37 13.52
CA GLU A 173 -0.60 7.04 14.44
C GLU A 173 0.10 8.23 13.78
N SER A 174 0.56 8.08 12.53
CA SER A 174 1.12 9.18 11.75
C SER A 174 0.10 10.29 11.50
N ALA A 175 -1.09 9.94 11.01
CA ALA A 175 -2.13 10.92 10.72
C ALA A 175 -2.58 11.69 11.98
N LEU A 176 -2.65 11.02 13.13
CA LEU A 176 -2.97 11.65 14.41
C LEU A 176 -1.85 12.60 14.87
N SER A 177 -0.58 12.23 14.66
CA SER A 177 0.56 13.10 14.93
C SER A 177 0.49 14.37 14.09
N ASP A 178 0.30 14.22 12.76
CA ASP A 178 0.20 15.36 11.83
C ASP A 178 -0.98 16.26 12.20
N PHE A 179 -2.13 15.66 12.55
CA PHE A 179 -3.30 16.38 13.03
C PHE A 179 -3.01 17.21 14.29
N ASN A 180 -2.29 16.63 15.25
CA ASN A 180 -1.92 17.31 16.49
C ASN A 180 -0.94 18.47 16.24
N GLU A 181 0.04 18.28 15.36
CA GLU A 181 0.98 19.33 14.97
C GLU A 181 0.27 20.49 14.26
N LEU A 182 -0.55 20.19 13.26
CA LEU A 182 -1.34 21.20 12.53
C LEU A 182 -2.27 21.97 13.47
N THR A 183 -2.93 21.27 14.39
CA THR A 183 -3.79 21.89 15.39
C THR A 183 -3.00 22.86 16.26
N ALA A 184 -1.81 22.47 16.73
CA ALA A 184 -0.98 23.33 17.57
C ALA A 184 -0.50 24.59 16.82
N ILE A 185 -0.16 24.46 15.52
CA ILE A 185 0.22 25.60 14.67
C ILE A 185 -0.96 26.56 14.51
N LEU A 186 -2.15 26.05 14.21
CA LEU A 186 -3.35 26.88 14.05
C LEU A 186 -3.76 27.56 15.37
N ASP A 187 -3.63 26.86 16.49
CA ASP A 187 -3.90 27.40 17.82
C ASP A 187 -2.99 28.60 18.15
N GLN A 188 -1.69 28.49 17.86
CA GLN A 188 -0.73 29.60 17.98
C GLN A 188 -1.07 30.78 17.04
N ALA A 189 -1.46 30.48 15.79
CA ALA A 189 -1.84 31.51 14.83
C ALA A 189 -3.10 32.28 15.24
N MET A 190 -4.09 31.60 15.83
CA MET A 190 -5.33 32.23 16.28
C MET A 190 -5.14 33.03 17.58
N THR A 191 -4.39 32.48 18.55
CA THR A 191 -4.11 33.19 19.80
C THR A 191 -3.33 34.49 19.60
N SER A 192 -2.43 34.53 18.61
CA SER A 192 -1.66 35.75 18.27
C SER A 192 -2.47 36.85 17.56
N LYS A 193 -3.65 36.54 16.97
CA LYS A 193 -4.48 37.48 16.20
C LYS A 193 -5.73 38.02 16.92
N ASN A 194 -6.06 37.56 18.13
CA ASN A 194 -7.33 37.88 18.78
C ASN A 194 -7.51 39.37 19.16
N GLN A 195 -8.34 40.10 18.39
CA GLN A 195 -9.06 41.30 18.83
C GLN A 195 -10.40 40.92 19.48
N PRO A 196 -10.94 41.69 20.45
CA PRO A 196 -12.09 41.27 21.26
C PRO A 196 -13.43 41.31 20.48
N GLY A 197 -14.27 40.28 20.63
CA GLY A 197 -15.74 40.40 20.51
C GLY A 197 -16.48 39.36 19.66
N ALA A 198 -15.98 38.99 18.47
CA ALA A 198 -16.68 38.08 17.54
C ALA A 198 -15.88 36.80 17.19
N SER A 199 -14.54 36.84 17.31
CA SER A 199 -13.66 35.69 17.06
C SER A 199 -13.68 34.64 18.17
N GLN A 200 -14.14 35.00 19.38
CA GLN A 200 -13.96 34.15 20.56
C GLN A 200 -14.95 32.98 20.65
N SER A 201 -16.20 33.16 20.20
CA SER A 201 -17.18 32.06 20.13
C SER A 201 -16.85 31.07 19.01
N PHE A 202 -16.42 31.59 17.85
CA PHE A 202 -15.90 30.79 16.74
C PHE A 202 -14.71 29.94 17.17
N TYR A 203 -13.70 30.56 17.79
CA TYR A 203 -12.51 29.86 18.28
C TYR A 203 -12.84 28.83 19.38
N ALA A 204 -13.76 29.14 20.29
CA ALA A 204 -14.22 28.20 21.31
C ALA A 204 -14.91 26.96 20.71
N ASN A 205 -15.79 27.16 19.72
CA ASN A 205 -16.47 26.07 19.01
C ASN A 205 -15.46 25.20 18.25
N TRP A 206 -14.56 25.84 17.49
CA TRP A 206 -13.49 25.13 16.76
C TRP A 206 -12.63 24.29 17.70
N THR A 207 -12.16 24.87 18.81
CA THR A 207 -11.32 24.17 19.79
C THR A 207 -12.07 22.97 20.40
N SER A 208 -13.35 23.13 20.70
CA SER A 208 -14.19 22.05 21.21
C SER A 208 -14.33 20.90 20.21
N GLU A 209 -14.57 21.20 18.93
CA GLU A 209 -14.71 20.17 17.90
C GLU A 209 -13.40 19.44 17.61
N ILE A 210 -12.28 20.17 17.57
CA ILE A 210 -10.94 19.58 17.45
C ILE A 210 -10.62 18.68 18.64
N SER A 211 -11.01 19.07 19.85
CA SER A 211 -10.84 18.23 21.04
C SER A 211 -11.69 16.95 20.99
N ASP A 212 -12.93 17.04 20.49
CA ASP A 212 -13.80 15.86 20.26
C ASP A 212 -13.17 14.90 19.25
N ILE A 213 -12.71 15.42 18.11
CA ILE A 213 -12.04 14.64 17.06
C ILE A 213 -10.81 13.93 17.62
N ARG A 214 -9.93 14.66 18.33
CA ARG A 214 -8.72 14.10 18.96
C ARG A 214 -9.08 12.94 19.88
N THR A 215 -10.00 13.18 20.81
CA THR A 215 -10.38 12.21 21.84
C THR A 215 -10.94 10.92 21.22
N LYS A 216 -11.80 11.04 20.20
CA LYS A 216 -12.37 9.88 19.50
C LYS A 216 -11.33 9.14 18.68
N ALA A 217 -10.49 9.87 17.93
CA ALA A 217 -9.43 9.26 17.13
C ALA A 217 -8.43 8.51 18.03
N GLU A 218 -8.03 9.09 19.15
CA GLU A 218 -7.17 8.43 20.16
C GLU A 218 -7.83 7.17 20.73
N ALA A 219 -9.10 7.23 21.13
CA ALA A 219 -9.82 6.08 21.66
C ALA A 219 -9.89 4.91 20.66
N PHE A 220 -10.19 5.19 19.39
CA PHE A 220 -10.25 4.16 18.35
C PHE A 220 -8.87 3.58 18.01
N LYS A 221 -7.83 4.43 17.96
CA LYS A 221 -6.44 3.99 17.78
C LYS A 221 -5.99 3.08 18.94
N ASP A 222 -6.27 3.49 20.18
CA ASP A 222 -5.91 2.70 21.37
C ASP A 222 -6.68 1.38 21.42
N GLN A 223 -7.95 1.37 20.99
CA GLN A 223 -8.72 0.14 20.82
C GLN A 223 -8.07 -0.80 19.80
N ALA A 224 -7.68 -0.30 18.63
CA ALA A 224 -7.02 -1.10 17.60
C ALA A 224 -5.70 -1.71 18.12
N LYS A 225 -4.88 -0.93 18.83
CA LYS A 225 -3.64 -1.41 19.47
C LYS A 225 -3.92 -2.47 20.54
N ALA A 226 -4.91 -2.25 21.39
CA ALA A 226 -5.28 -3.20 22.43
C ALA A 226 -5.82 -4.51 21.85
N GLN A 227 -6.50 -4.47 20.70
CA GLN A 227 -6.96 -5.67 19.98
C GLN A 227 -5.79 -6.41 19.31
N LEU A 228 -4.87 -5.67 18.67
CA LEU A 228 -3.66 -6.24 18.07
C LEU A 228 -2.76 -6.92 19.13
N ALA A 229 -2.61 -6.31 20.31
CA ALA A 229 -1.81 -6.88 21.39
C ALA A 229 -2.39 -8.20 21.96
N LYS A 230 -3.68 -8.47 21.73
CA LYS A 230 -4.35 -9.70 22.16
C LYS A 230 -4.31 -10.80 21.10
N THR A 231 -3.95 -10.47 19.87
CA THR A 231 -3.85 -11.45 18.79
C THR A 231 -2.47 -12.10 18.82
N GLU A 232 -2.45 -13.43 19.02
CA GLU A 232 -1.22 -14.22 18.97
C GLU A 232 -0.54 -14.09 17.59
N GLU A 233 0.76 -14.38 17.52
CA GLU A 233 1.54 -14.27 16.27
C GLU A 233 1.10 -15.25 15.17
N GLU A 234 0.43 -16.35 15.52
CA GLU A 234 0.23 -17.48 14.61
C GLU A 234 -1.24 -17.91 14.43
N THR A 235 -2.21 -17.28 15.10
CA THR A 235 -3.60 -17.82 15.19
C THR A 235 -4.71 -16.76 15.07
N ALA A 236 -4.38 -15.54 14.64
CA ALA A 236 -5.35 -14.44 14.54
C ALA A 236 -6.46 -14.75 13.54
N SER A 237 -7.71 -14.81 14.00
CA SER A 237 -8.86 -15.05 13.12
C SER A 237 -9.12 -13.85 12.20
N GLU A 238 -9.67 -14.11 11.02
CA GLU A 238 -10.09 -13.06 10.06
C GLU A 238 -11.00 -12.01 10.72
N ARG A 239 -11.85 -12.44 11.65
CA ARG A 239 -12.75 -11.55 12.40
C ARG A 239 -11.99 -10.60 13.33
N GLU A 240 -10.96 -11.10 14.02
CA GLU A 240 -10.14 -10.27 14.90
C GLU A 240 -9.35 -9.24 14.10
N LEU A 241 -8.73 -9.66 12.99
CA LEU A 241 -7.99 -8.78 12.10
C LEU A 241 -8.91 -7.72 11.48
N SER A 242 -10.09 -8.10 11.02
CA SER A 242 -11.11 -7.18 10.51
C SER A 242 -11.56 -6.17 11.56
N SER A 243 -11.67 -6.58 12.83
CA SER A 243 -12.01 -5.65 13.92
C SER A 243 -10.91 -4.63 14.17
N ILE A 244 -9.64 -5.04 14.11
CA ILE A 244 -8.49 -4.14 14.29
C ILE A 244 -8.50 -3.08 13.19
N SER A 245 -8.59 -3.52 11.92
CA SER A 245 -8.70 -2.62 10.76
C SER A 245 -9.91 -1.68 10.89
N TYR A 246 -11.07 -2.20 11.30
CA TYR A 246 -12.26 -1.37 11.51
C TYR A 246 -12.03 -0.24 12.52
N SER A 247 -11.41 -0.55 13.67
CA SER A 247 -11.09 0.46 14.69
C SER A 247 -10.09 1.49 14.18
N ALA A 248 -9.03 1.08 13.49
CA ALA A 248 -8.08 2.01 12.87
C ALA A 248 -8.76 2.92 11.83
N GLN A 249 -9.64 2.37 11.00
CA GLN A 249 -10.41 3.13 10.01
C GLN A 249 -11.40 4.12 10.65
N GLN A 250 -12.02 3.78 11.78
CA GLN A 250 -12.85 4.74 12.52
C GLN A 250 -12.00 5.92 13.02
N ALA A 251 -10.79 5.67 13.54
CA ALA A 251 -9.90 6.77 13.93
C ALA A 251 -9.58 7.70 12.75
N LYS A 252 -9.22 7.15 11.58
CA LYS A 252 -8.98 7.92 10.36
C LYS A 252 -10.22 8.72 9.93
N LYS A 253 -11.41 8.12 10.02
CA LYS A 253 -12.68 8.80 9.69
C LYS A 253 -12.95 9.98 10.62
N GLU A 254 -12.65 9.85 11.91
CA GLU A 254 -12.75 10.95 12.86
C GLU A 254 -11.78 12.08 12.49
N LEU A 255 -10.52 11.75 12.17
CA LEU A 255 -9.53 12.73 11.70
C LEU A 255 -9.98 13.46 10.43
N GLN A 256 -10.61 12.77 9.48
CA GLN A 256 -11.14 13.40 8.26
C GLN A 256 -12.19 14.49 8.53
N ARG A 257 -12.89 14.45 9.69
CA ARG A 257 -13.82 15.51 10.10
C ARG A 257 -13.10 16.84 10.34
N SER A 258 -11.79 16.85 10.57
CA SER A 258 -11.03 18.08 10.84
C SER A 258 -10.78 18.92 9.60
N LYS A 259 -10.83 18.32 8.40
CA LYS A 259 -10.53 19.03 7.14
C LYS A 259 -11.36 20.30 6.95
N PRO A 260 -12.71 20.28 7.00
CA PRO A 260 -13.50 21.51 6.88
C PRO A 260 -13.20 22.52 8.00
N LEU A 261 -12.88 22.07 9.20
CA LEU A 261 -12.55 22.94 10.34
C LEU A 261 -11.22 23.68 10.15
N PHE A 262 -10.21 23.00 9.60
CA PHE A 262 -8.95 23.63 9.24
C PHE A 262 -9.14 24.64 8.11
N GLU A 263 -9.95 24.33 7.10
CA GLU A 263 -10.27 25.27 6.02
C GLU A 263 -11.01 26.52 6.54
N GLU A 264 -11.95 26.36 7.48
CA GLU A 264 -12.69 27.46 8.09
C GLU A 264 -11.78 28.36 8.92
N VAL A 265 -10.91 27.79 9.74
CA VAL A 265 -9.93 28.55 10.52
C VAL A 265 -8.95 29.30 9.63
N ILE A 266 -8.40 28.65 8.59
CA ILE A 266 -7.46 29.32 7.68
C ILE A 266 -8.11 30.52 6.98
N LYS A 267 -9.39 30.44 6.62
CA LYS A 267 -10.12 31.58 6.04
C LYS A 267 -10.36 32.72 7.04
N SER A 268 -10.40 32.40 8.34
CA SER A 268 -10.62 33.37 9.41
C SER A 268 -9.34 34.08 9.88
N LEU A 269 -8.17 33.52 9.54
CA LEU A 269 -6.84 34.09 9.85
C LEU A 269 -6.50 35.21 8.86
#